data_AF-A0A6L6JFH0-F1
#
_entry.id   AF-A0A6L6JFH0-F1
#
_cell.length_a   1.000
_cell.length_b   1.000
_cell.length_c   1.000
_cell.angle_alpha   90.00
_cell.angle_beta   90.00
_cell.angle_gamma   90.00
#
_symmetry.space_group_name_H-M   'P 1'
#
loop_
_entity.id
_entity.type
_entity.pdbx_description
1 polymer ?
#
loop_
_entity_poly.entity_id
_entity_poly.type
_entity_poly.pdbx_seq_one_letter_code
_entity_poly.pdbx_strand_id
1 'polypeptide(L)'
;MIQMHDCTAALFEKKTQRKEIRLKPTVEKTIQRVARLIGMDESTFIASAAYRAAQDIEASQFVTVLPQAQFDAFAAAVDVPAKENEALTKLLLKSQSVLVDV
;
A
#
# COMPACT_ATOMS: atom_id res chain seq x y z
N MET A 1 0.25 -17.61 -17.79
CA MET A 1 1.59 -17.41 -17.21
C MET A 1 1.50 -16.30 -16.18
N ILE A 2 1.94 -16.52 -14.94
CA ILE A 2 2.09 -15.43 -13.97
C ILE A 2 3.38 -14.69 -14.36
N GLN A 3 3.26 -13.55 -15.02
CA GLN A 3 4.41 -12.73 -15.39
C GLN A 3 4.65 -11.69 -14.30
N MET A 4 5.75 -11.87 -13.55
CA MET A 4 6.32 -10.81 -12.73
C MET A 4 7.31 -10.03 -13.60
N HIS A 5 7.09 -8.73 -13.68
CA HIS A 5 7.98 -7.81 -14.40
C HIS A 5 8.86 -7.08 -13.39
N ASP A 6 10.04 -6.63 -13.84
CA ASP A 6 10.90 -5.77 -13.03
C ASP A 6 10.23 -4.39 -12.87
N CYS A 7 9.60 -4.17 -11.72
CA CYS A 7 8.95 -2.90 -11.39
C CYS A 7 9.94 -1.80 -10.99
N THR A 8 11.21 -2.14 -10.78
CA THR A 8 12.28 -1.17 -10.48
C THR A 8 12.89 -0.58 -11.74
N ALA A 9 12.74 -1.24 -12.89
CA ALA A 9 13.26 -0.78 -14.18
C ALA A 9 12.71 0.59 -14.64
N ALA A 10 11.56 1.02 -14.11
CA ALA A 10 10.98 2.34 -14.38
C ALA A 10 11.76 3.48 -13.69
N LEU A 11 12.59 3.18 -12.69
CA LEU A 11 13.37 4.16 -11.95
C LEU A 11 14.72 4.36 -12.64
N PHE A 12 14.91 5.52 -13.27
CA PHE A 12 16.14 5.87 -13.99
C PHE A 12 17.23 6.40 -13.04
N GLU A 13 17.65 5.58 -12.08
CA GLU A 13 18.71 5.90 -11.12
C GLU A 13 19.77 4.80 -11.01
N LYS A 14 20.96 5.16 -10.52
CA LYS A 14 22.05 4.20 -10.34
C LYS A 14 21.83 3.39 -9.07
N LYS A 15 22.02 2.06 -9.15
CA LYS A 15 22.03 1.13 -8.01
C LYS A 15 23.24 1.38 -7.11
N THR A 16 23.13 2.32 -6.16
CA THR A 16 24.21 2.72 -5.24
C THR A 16 24.15 2.03 -3.87
N GLN A 17 22.99 1.52 -3.48
CA GLN A 17 22.76 0.92 -2.16
C GLN A 17 22.98 -0.59 -2.18
N ARG A 18 23.71 -1.11 -1.19
CA ARG A 18 23.93 -2.57 -1.00
C ARG A 18 23.02 -3.11 0.10
N LYS A 19 22.42 -4.27 -0.14
CA LYS A 19 21.61 -4.99 0.85
C LYS A 19 22.19 -6.38 1.08
N GLU A 20 22.44 -6.74 2.33
CA GLU A 20 22.86 -8.09 2.72
C GLU A 20 21.76 -8.74 3.57
N ILE A 21 21.32 -9.92 3.17
CA ILE A 21 20.24 -10.66 3.85
C ILE A 21 20.68 -12.12 3.96
N ARG A 22 20.51 -12.69 5.16
CA ARG A 22 20.70 -14.13 5.37
C ARG A 22 19.38 -14.85 5.16
N LEU A 23 19.38 -15.86 4.29
CA LEU A 23 18.19 -16.64 3.94
C LEU A 23 18.34 -18.09 4.39
N LYS A 24 17.20 -18.75 4.65
CA LYS A 24 17.18 -20.19 4.87
C LYS A 24 17.45 -20.91 3.53
N PRO A 25 18.16 -22.05 3.51
CA PRO A 25 18.48 -22.74 2.26
C PRO A 25 17.26 -23.11 1.39
N THR A 26 16.13 -23.45 2.00
CA THR A 26 14.89 -23.77 1.28
C THR A 26 14.25 -22.53 0.64
N VAL A 27 14.37 -21.37 1.29
CA VAL A 27 13.86 -20.09 0.77
C VAL A 27 14.69 -19.68 -0.43
N GLU A 28 16.02 -19.70 -0.29
CA GLU A 28 16.98 -19.44 -1.38
C GLU A 28 16.70 -20.31 -2.62
N LYS A 29 16.61 -21.63 -2.45
CA LYS A 29 16.33 -22.55 -3.56
C LYS A 29 15.02 -22.25 -4.27
N THR A 30 14.01 -21.78 -3.52
CA THR A 30 12.71 -21.42 -4.09
C THR A 30 12.84 -20.14 -4.93
N ILE A 31 13.51 -19.12 -4.39
CA ILE A 31 13.77 -17.86 -5.10
C ILE A 31 14.54 -18.12 -6.39
N GLN A 32 15.68 -18.83 -6.32
CA GLN A 32 16.49 -19.20 -7.49
C GLN A 32 15.71 -19.95 -8.57
N ARG A 33 14.79 -20.84 -8.17
CA ARG A 33 13.95 -21.58 -9.13
C ARG A 33 12.97 -20.64 -9.81
N VAL A 34 12.29 -19.79 -9.05
CA VAL A 34 11.27 -18.86 -9.59
C VAL A 34 11.92 -17.80 -10.49
N ALA A 35 13.05 -17.23 -10.06
CA ALA A 35 13.82 -16.28 -10.86
C ALA A 35 14.19 -16.88 -12.23
N ARG A 36 14.68 -18.13 -12.25
CA ARG A 36 14.97 -18.88 -13.49
C ARG A 36 13.74 -19.12 -14.36
N LEU A 37 12.60 -19.48 -13.76
CA LEU A 37 11.36 -19.70 -14.51
C LEU A 37 10.84 -18.42 -15.19
N ILE A 38 11.10 -17.27 -14.59
CA ILE A 38 10.68 -15.95 -15.09
C ILE A 38 11.74 -15.36 -16.04
N GLY A 39 12.95 -15.94 -16.09
CA GLY A 39 14.06 -15.42 -16.90
C GLY A 39 14.68 -14.14 -16.33
N MET A 40 14.63 -13.97 -15.01
CA MET A 40 15.13 -12.79 -14.30
C MET A 40 16.29 -13.18 -13.37
N ASP A 41 17.23 -12.26 -13.18
CA ASP A 41 18.28 -12.41 -12.17
C ASP A 41 17.68 -12.42 -10.75
N GLU A 42 18.26 -13.22 -9.85
CA GLU A 42 17.78 -13.38 -8.48
C GLU A 42 17.76 -12.05 -7.71
N SER A 43 18.79 -11.22 -7.85
CA SER A 43 18.85 -9.92 -7.17
C SER A 43 17.74 -8.99 -7.65
N THR A 44 17.43 -9.03 -8.95
CA THR A 44 16.38 -8.22 -9.57
C THR A 44 15.00 -8.71 -9.16
N PHE A 45 14.81 -10.03 -9.07
CA PHE A 45 13.58 -10.64 -8.56
C PHE A 45 13.32 -10.24 -7.11
N ILE A 46 14.32 -10.37 -6.24
CA ILE A 46 14.20 -9.99 -4.82
C ILE A 46 13.90 -8.50 -4.68
N ALA A 47 14.64 -7.64 -5.38
CA ALA A 47 14.43 -6.20 -5.33
C ALA A 47 13.03 -5.81 -5.81
N SER A 48 12.57 -6.37 -6.93
CA SER A 48 11.23 -6.12 -7.47
C SER A 48 10.12 -6.61 -6.54
N ALA A 49 10.29 -7.81 -5.96
CA ALA A 49 9.32 -8.36 -5.03
C ALA A 49 9.22 -7.52 -3.75
N ALA A 50 10.36 -7.14 -3.18
CA ALA A 50 10.42 -6.31 -1.99
C ALA A 50 9.84 -4.91 -2.25
N TYR A 51 10.19 -4.29 -3.38
CA TYR A 51 9.70 -2.97 -3.74
C TYR A 51 8.18 -2.97 -3.94
N ARG A 52 7.66 -3.94 -4.69
CA ARG A 52 6.21 -4.09 -4.87
C ARG A 52 5.47 -4.29 -3.55
N ALA A 53 5.98 -5.16 -2.68
CA ALA A 53 5.39 -5.38 -1.37
C ALA A 53 5.40 -4.11 -0.51
N ALA A 54 6.46 -3.30 -0.58
CA ALA A 54 6.52 -2.02 0.11
C ALA A 54 5.45 -1.04 -0.42
N GLN A 55 5.32 -0.93 -1.74
CA GLN A 55 4.27 -0.09 -2.36
C GLN A 55 2.86 -0.54 -1.98
N ASP A 56 2.60 -1.85 -1.96
CA ASP A 56 1.30 -2.40 -1.57
C ASP A 56 0.98 -2.06 -0.09
N ILE A 57 1.98 -2.14 0.80
CA ILE A 57 1.81 -1.78 2.22
C ILE A 57 1.58 -0.27 2.38
N GLU A 58 2.33 0.58 1.70
CA GLU A 58 2.13 2.03 1.74
C GLU A 58 0.74 2.40 1.21
N ALA A 59 0.34 1.83 0.09
CA ALA A 59 -0.97 2.05 -0.50
C ALA A 59 -2.11 1.55 0.40
N SER A 60 -1.92 0.43 1.11
CA SER A 60 -2.95 -0.16 1.97
C SER A 60 -3.44 0.78 3.08
N GLN A 61 -2.62 1.75 3.50
CA GLN A 61 -3.00 2.75 4.49
C GLN A 61 -4.04 3.75 3.96
N PHE A 62 -4.12 3.90 2.64
CA PHE A 62 -4.99 4.86 1.97
C PHE A 62 -6.17 4.20 1.25
N VAL A 63 -6.23 2.86 1.26
CA VAL A 63 -7.28 2.09 0.58
C VAL A 63 -8.23 1.51 1.62
N THR A 64 -9.47 1.96 1.60
CA THR A 64 -10.56 1.39 2.39
C THR A 64 -11.37 0.44 1.52
N VAL A 65 -11.41 -0.84 1.89
CA VAL A 65 -12.24 -1.85 1.22
C VAL A 65 -13.53 -2.04 2.01
N LEU A 66 -14.67 -1.78 1.37
CA LEU A 66 -16.00 -1.95 1.96
C LEU A 66 -16.74 -3.09 1.26
N PRO A 67 -17.51 -3.92 1.98
CA PRO A 67 -18.50 -4.80 1.36
C PRO A 67 -19.49 -3.99 0.51
N GLN A 68 -19.97 -4.56 -0.59
CA GLN A 68 -20.83 -3.86 -1.55
C GLN A 68 -21.99 -3.10 -0.89
N ALA A 69 -22.72 -3.76 0.03
CA ALA A 69 -23.84 -3.14 0.73
C ALA A 69 -23.45 -1.88 1.54
N GLN A 70 -22.24 -1.85 2.11
CA GLN A 70 -21.73 -0.67 2.84
C GLN A 70 -21.29 0.42 1.89
N PHE A 71 -20.69 0.06 0.76
CA PHE A 71 -20.34 1.02 -0.29
C PHE A 71 -21.58 1.67 -0.89
N ASP A 72 -22.64 0.90 -1.17
CA ASP A 72 -23.91 1.41 -1.71
C ASP A 72 -24.57 2.38 -0.72
N ALA A 73 -24.57 2.04 0.57
CA ALA A 73 -25.09 2.91 1.62
C ALA A 73 -24.26 4.20 1.76
N PHE A 74 -22.94 4.11 1.65
CA PHE A 74 -22.05 5.27 1.64
C PHE A 74 -22.31 6.17 0.43
N ALA A 75 -22.37 5.60 -0.78
CA ALA A 75 -22.62 6.34 -2.01
C ALA A 75 -23.96 7.09 -1.95
N ALA A 76 -25.03 6.41 -1.50
CA ALA A 76 -26.33 7.03 -1.31
C ALA A 76 -26.31 8.16 -0.27
N ALA A 77 -25.47 8.06 0.77
CA ALA A 77 -25.32 9.11 1.78
C ALA A 77 -24.54 10.33 1.27
N VAL A 78 -23.59 10.15 0.33
CA VAL A 78 -22.82 11.24 -0.29
C VAL A 78 -23.68 12.06 -1.26
N ASP A 79 -24.63 11.43 -1.94
CA ASP A 79 -25.52 12.09 -2.91
C ASP A 79 -26.64 12.93 -2.27
N VAL A 80 -26.83 12.84 -0.95
CA VAL A 80 -27.89 13.52 -0.21
C VAL A 80 -27.27 14.62 0.68
N PRO A 81 -27.92 15.79 0.85
CA PRO A 81 -27.43 16.81 1.78
C PRO A 81 -27.26 16.24 3.18
N ALA A 82 -26.17 16.67 3.84
CA ALA A 82 -25.84 16.22 5.18
C ALA A 82 -26.98 16.53 6.16
N LYS A 83 -27.37 15.52 6.95
CA LYS A 83 -28.32 15.69 8.05
C LYS A 83 -27.61 16.31 9.24
N GLU A 84 -28.20 17.35 9.82
CA GLU A 84 -27.66 17.96 11.04
C GLU A 84 -27.59 16.95 12.19
N ASN A 85 -26.46 16.96 12.89
CA ASN A 85 -26.23 16.17 14.09
C ASN A 85 -25.82 17.11 15.22
N GLU A 86 -26.75 17.40 16.13
CA GLU A 86 -26.54 18.34 17.24
C GLU A 86 -25.32 18.00 18.09
N ALA A 87 -25.00 16.70 18.27
CA ALA A 87 -23.85 16.28 19.05
C ALA A 87 -22.54 16.62 18.33
N LEU A 88 -22.48 16.44 17.00
CA LEU A 88 -21.32 16.84 16.19
C LEU A 88 -21.16 18.37 16.15
N THR A 89 -22.25 19.12 16.03
CA THR A 89 -22.23 20.60 16.07
C THR A 89 -21.69 21.10 17.41
N LYS A 90 -22.17 20.55 18.54
CA LYS A 90 -21.68 20.89 19.88
C LYS A 90 -20.18 20.55 20.05
N LEU A 91 -19.73 19.43 19.50
CA LEU A 91 -18.31 19.05 19.53
C LEU A 91 -17.44 20.01 18.73
N LEU A 92 -17.86 20.41 17.53
CA LEU A 92 -17.12 21.35 16.69
C LEU A 92 -16.94 22.72 17.39
N LEU A 93 -18.01 23.23 18.00
CA LEU A 93 -17.98 24.49 18.77
C LEU A 93 -17.01 24.39 19.96
N LYS A 94 -16.98 23.25 20.65
CA LYS A 94 -16.05 23.01 21.76
C LYS A 94 -14.60 22.84 21.32
N SER A 95 -14.34 22.26 20.14
CA SER A 95 -12.96 22.11 19.63
C SER A 95 -12.38 23.43 19.13
N GLN A 96 -13.21 24.34 18.62
CA GLN A 96 -12.73 25.67 18.20
C GLN A 96 -12.16 26.47 19.38
N SER A 97 -12.69 26.34 20.59
CA SER A 97 -12.09 26.96 21.78
C SER A 97 -10.77 26.31 22.23
N VAL A 98 -10.45 25.10 21.77
CA VAL A 98 -9.20 24.38 22.12
C VAL A 98 -8.11 24.61 21.08
N LEU A 99 -8.47 24.85 19.81
CA LEU A 99 -7.52 25.05 18.71
C LEU A 99 -7.04 26.51 18.55
N VAL A 100 -7.58 27.46 19.32
CA VAL A 100 -7.21 28.89 19.27
C VAL A 100 -6.12 29.24 20.31
N ASP A 101 -5.72 28.29 21.17
CA ASP A 101 -4.69 28.47 22.20
C ASP A 101 -3.27 27.98 21.79
N VAL A 102 -2.92 28.05 20.49
CA VAL A 102 -1.55 27.77 20.00
C VAL A 102 -0.99 28.95 19.21
#